data_AF-A0A1C6R7K0-F1
#
_entry.id   AF-A0A1C6R7K0-F1
#
_cell.length_a   1.000
_cell.length_b   1.000
_cell.length_c   1.000
_cell.angle_alpha   90.00
_cell.angle_beta   90.00
_cell.angle_gamma   90.00
#
_symmetry.space_group_name_H-M   'P 1'
#
loop_
_entity.id
_entity.type
_entity.pdbx_description
1 polymer ?
#
loop_
_entity_poly.entity_id
_entity_poly.type
_entity_poly.pdbx_seq_one_letter_code
_entity_poly.pdbx_strand_id
1 'polypeptide(L)'
;MEDHPELLPVLTVAGGPMRGARFRLRPGPLVIGRASTVDIVVDDAHLSRRHAVVRSEGDTVTLNDLGSTNGTWLNDRRIVDVVPLTDGDVIRLGRTELRFFDPGVARTDPVGLSFGVMRRHQRPTLPLPVTGPPARPAAHPPALPTPTEGADRGR
;
A
#
# COMPACT_ATOMS: atom_id res chain seq x y z
N MET A 1 14.28 24.88 24.84
CA MET A 1 14.24 23.94 23.71
C MET A 1 12.92 24.24 23.02
N GLU A 2 12.95 25.26 22.16
CA GLU A 2 11.77 25.80 21.52
C GLU A 2 11.32 24.81 20.45
N ASP A 3 10.24 24.08 20.77
CA ASP A 3 9.43 23.40 19.78
C ASP A 3 8.96 24.50 18.82
N HIS A 4 9.53 24.56 17.60
CA HIS A 4 9.13 25.49 16.56
C HIS A 4 8.10 24.79 15.66
N PRO A 5 6.79 24.85 15.97
CA PRO A 5 5.72 24.13 15.25
C PRO A 5 5.49 24.62 13.82
N GLU A 6 6.27 25.59 13.35
CA GLU A 6 6.05 26.28 12.07
C GLU A 6 6.77 25.62 10.88
N LEU A 7 7.62 24.61 11.12
CA LEU A 7 8.40 23.92 10.09
C LEU A 7 7.97 22.45 9.89
N LEU A 8 6.72 22.11 10.21
CA LEU A 8 6.22 20.75 9.99
C LEU A 8 6.14 20.42 8.49
N PRO A 9 6.61 19.24 8.06
CA PRO A 9 6.47 18.80 6.68
C PRO A 9 4.99 18.69 6.28
N VAL A 10 4.69 18.87 5.00
CA VAL A 10 3.31 18.91 4.48
C VAL A 10 3.17 17.96 3.29
N LEU A 11 2.11 17.13 3.32
CA LEU A 11 1.64 16.38 2.16
C LEU A 11 0.50 17.14 1.49
N THR A 12 0.66 17.50 0.24
CA THR A 12 -0.38 18.16 -0.57
C THR A 12 -0.92 17.19 -1.61
N VAL A 13 -2.24 17.08 -1.73
CA VAL A 13 -2.86 16.25 -2.77
C VAL A 13 -2.75 16.96 -4.12
N ALA A 14 -1.86 16.48 -4.98
CA ALA A 14 -1.64 17.00 -6.33
C ALA A 14 -2.70 16.48 -7.32
N GLY A 15 -3.17 15.25 -7.13
CA GLY A 15 -4.12 14.58 -8.01
C GLY A 15 -5.03 13.59 -7.27
N GLY A 16 -6.21 13.33 -7.84
CA GLY A 16 -7.23 12.47 -7.24
C GLY A 16 -8.44 13.25 -6.69
N PRO A 17 -9.36 12.57 -5.98
CA PRO A 17 -10.63 13.14 -5.54
C PRO A 17 -10.47 14.30 -4.53
N MET A 18 -9.38 14.30 -3.76
CA MET A 18 -9.10 15.31 -2.74
C MET A 18 -8.08 16.37 -3.19
N ARG A 19 -7.92 16.60 -4.50
CA ARG A 19 -6.93 17.54 -5.04
C ARG A 19 -7.01 18.92 -4.37
N GLY A 20 -5.87 19.40 -3.91
CA GLY A 20 -5.74 20.67 -3.17
C GLY A 20 -5.75 20.53 -1.65
N ALA A 21 -6.13 19.38 -1.09
CA ALA A 21 -6.03 19.13 0.34
C ALA A 21 -4.57 19.11 0.80
N ARG A 22 -4.33 19.54 2.05
CA ARG A 22 -2.99 19.60 2.66
C ARG A 22 -3.04 18.99 4.05
N PHE A 23 -2.08 18.10 4.32
CA PHE A 23 -1.96 17.38 5.58
C PHE A 23 -0.60 17.70 6.21
N ARG A 24 -0.61 18.24 7.43
CA ARG A 24 0.63 18.51 8.18
C ARG A 24 1.10 17.22 8.85
N LEU A 25 2.37 16.88 8.65
CA LEU A 25 3.01 15.74 9.29
C LEU A 25 3.51 16.16 10.67
N ARG A 26 2.82 15.69 11.71
CA ARG A 26 3.31 15.77 13.08
C ARG A 26 4.48 14.80 13.28
N PRO A 27 5.40 15.06 14.23
CA PRO A 27 6.44 14.12 14.60
C PRO A 27 5.87 12.75 15.01
N GLY A 28 6.54 11.68 14.60
CA GLY A 28 6.15 10.30 14.87
C GLY A 28 5.49 9.58 13.67
N PRO A 29 4.96 8.36 13.90
CA PRO A 29 4.30 7.57 12.87
C PRO A 29 2.86 8.06 12.64
N LEU A 30 2.54 8.35 11.38
CA LEU A 30 1.21 8.72 10.91
C LEU A 30 0.75 7.73 9.83
N VAL A 31 -0.45 7.20 9.97
CA VAL A 31 -1.00 6.24 9.01
C VAL A 31 -1.80 6.97 7.93
N ILE A 32 -1.51 6.66 6.66
CA ILE A 32 -2.24 7.12 5.49
C ILE A 32 -3.20 6.01 5.05
N GLY A 33 -4.46 6.34 4.83
CA GLY A 33 -5.48 5.34 4.51
C GLY A 33 -6.83 5.96 4.20
N ARG A 34 -7.76 5.14 3.69
CA ARG A 34 -9.16 5.59 3.49
C ARG A 34 -10.03 5.48 4.73
N ALA A 35 -9.58 4.79 5.77
CA ALA A 35 -10.36 4.63 6.98
C ALA A 35 -10.33 5.91 7.80
N SER A 36 -11.49 6.36 8.30
CA SER A 36 -11.59 7.54 9.18
C SER A 36 -10.84 7.39 10.50
N THR A 37 -10.35 6.19 10.82
CA THR A 37 -9.58 5.87 12.02
C THR A 37 -8.07 6.09 11.86
N VAL A 38 -7.61 6.51 10.68
CA VAL A 38 -6.18 6.79 10.42
C VAL A 38 -5.87 8.29 10.56
N ASP A 39 -4.59 8.63 10.69
CA ASP A 39 -4.16 10.03 10.87
C ASP A 39 -4.39 10.88 9.61
N ILE A 40 -4.11 10.31 8.43
CA ILE A 40 -4.23 10.98 7.14
C ILE A 40 -5.29 10.25 6.32
N VAL A 41 -6.51 10.77 6.40
CA VAL A 41 -7.67 10.20 5.72
C VAL A 41 -7.71 10.70 4.29
N VAL A 42 -7.59 9.76 3.35
CA VAL A 42 -7.70 10.01 1.90
C VAL A 42 -8.88 9.23 1.37
N ASP A 43 -9.93 9.94 0.95
CA ASP A 43 -11.15 9.34 0.43
C ASP A 43 -10.96 8.90 -1.03
N ASP A 44 -10.36 7.72 -1.21
CA ASP A 44 -10.19 7.07 -2.52
C ASP A 44 -10.56 5.59 -2.42
N ALA A 45 -11.45 5.14 -3.30
CA ALA A 45 -11.91 3.76 -3.38
C ALA A 45 -10.78 2.75 -3.70
N HIS A 46 -9.70 3.20 -4.34
CA HIS A 46 -8.54 2.37 -4.70
C HIS A 46 -7.47 2.35 -3.59
N LEU A 47 -7.74 2.99 -2.46
CA LEU A 47 -6.81 3.11 -1.35
C LEU A 47 -7.23 2.17 -0.22
N SER A 48 -6.30 1.40 0.32
CA SER A 48 -6.58 0.50 1.45
C SER A 48 -6.93 1.27 2.73
N ARG A 49 -7.66 0.62 3.66
CA ARG A 49 -8.04 1.23 4.95
C ARG A 49 -6.84 1.77 5.73
N ARG A 50 -5.75 1.01 5.73
CA ARG A 50 -4.41 1.38 6.19
C ARG A 50 -3.47 1.04 5.05
N HIS A 51 -2.94 2.04 4.36
CA HIS A 51 -2.21 1.84 3.11
C HIS A 51 -0.71 1.98 3.32
N ALA A 52 -0.29 3.10 3.87
CA ALA A 52 1.10 3.39 4.15
C ALA A 52 1.22 4.06 5.53
N VAL A 53 2.42 4.01 6.10
CA VAL A 53 2.79 4.80 7.27
C VAL A 53 3.91 5.74 6.86
N VAL A 54 3.74 7.02 7.20
CA VAL A 54 4.79 8.03 7.10
C VAL A 54 5.31 8.29 8.50
N ARG A 55 6.62 8.34 8.68
CA ARG A 55 7.27 8.62 9.96
C ARG A 55 8.11 9.86 9.80
N SER A 56 7.82 10.87 10.60
CA SER A 56 8.63 12.09 10.70
C SER A 56 9.47 12.00 11.98
N GLU A 57 10.78 11.91 11.85
CA GLU A 57 11.72 11.85 12.97
C GLU A 57 12.80 12.93 12.80
N GLY A 58 12.67 14.02 13.56
CA GLY A 58 13.54 15.20 13.40
C GLY A 58 13.50 15.73 11.97
N ASP A 59 14.66 15.77 11.33
CA ASP A 59 14.86 16.25 9.96
C ASP A 59 14.68 15.17 8.88
N THR A 60 14.35 13.93 9.26
CA THR A 60 14.17 12.83 8.32
C THR A 60 12.72 12.35 8.29
N VAL A 61 12.15 12.27 7.08
CA VAL A 61 10.83 11.68 6.85
C VAL A 61 10.99 10.38 6.07
N THR A 62 10.34 9.31 6.53
CA THR A 62 10.35 8.01 5.85
C THR A 62 8.93 7.54 5.54
N LEU A 63 8.79 6.78 4.45
CA LEU A 63 7.54 6.20 3.97
C LEU A 63 7.67 4.68 3.92
N ASN A 64 6.63 3.99 4.40
CA ASN A 64 6.58 2.54 4.39
C ASN A 64 5.18 2.05 3.99
N ASP A 65 5.12 1.08 3.07
CA ASP A 65 3.86 0.44 2.66
C ASP A 65 3.44 -0.62 3.69
N LEU A 66 2.15 -0.67 4.05
CA LEU A 66 1.62 -1.62 5.03
C LEU A 66 0.98 -2.87 4.37
N GLY A 67 1.36 -3.20 3.15
CA GLY A 67 0.74 -4.26 2.36
C GLY A 67 -0.51 -3.77 1.64
N SER A 68 -0.42 -2.59 1.03
CA SER A 68 -1.53 -2.02 0.28
C SER A 68 -1.88 -2.87 -0.95
N THR A 69 -3.15 -2.85 -1.36
CA THR A 69 -3.64 -3.66 -2.47
C THR A 69 -3.02 -3.28 -3.81
N ASN A 70 -2.85 -1.98 -4.05
CA ASN A 70 -2.32 -1.43 -5.31
C ASN A 70 -0.82 -1.09 -5.24
N GLY A 71 -0.22 -1.16 -4.05
CA GLY A 71 1.14 -0.71 -3.80
C GLY A 71 1.24 0.81 -3.66
N THR A 72 2.31 1.22 -2.98
CA THR A 72 2.75 2.61 -2.90
C THR A 72 3.83 2.89 -3.95
N TRP A 73 3.73 4.03 -4.63
CA TRP A 73 4.70 4.46 -5.64
C TRP A 73 5.32 5.80 -5.21
N LEU A 74 6.64 5.94 -5.38
CA LEU A 74 7.40 7.16 -5.13
C LEU A 74 8.14 7.54 -6.42
N ASN A 75 7.86 8.71 -6.99
CA ASN A 75 8.43 9.19 -8.25
C ASN A 75 8.41 8.10 -9.35
N ASP A 76 7.23 7.53 -9.60
CA ASP A 76 6.98 6.44 -10.56
C ASP A 76 7.66 5.09 -10.25
N ARG A 77 8.27 4.93 -9.06
CA ARG A 77 8.87 3.67 -8.61
C ARG A 77 8.07 3.05 -7.48
N ARG A 78 7.68 1.79 -7.61
CA ARG A 78 6.99 1.08 -6.52
C ARG A 78 7.94 0.85 -5.36
N ILE A 79 7.54 1.25 -4.16
CA ILE A 79 8.29 0.97 -2.94
C ILE A 79 7.87 -0.39 -2.38
N VAL A 80 8.83 -1.11 -1.81
CA VAL A 80 8.61 -2.42 -1.18
C VAL A 80 9.10 -2.45 0.27
N ASP A 81 10.02 -1.55 0.62
CA ASP A 81 10.60 -1.37 1.95
C ASP A 81 10.43 0.08 2.39
N VAL A 82 10.87 0.38 3.62
CA VAL A 82 10.94 1.75 4.15
C VAL A 82 11.90 2.58 3.29
N VAL A 83 11.45 3.73 2.79
CA VAL A 83 12.26 4.67 1.98
C VAL A 83 12.23 6.08 2.60
N PRO A 84 13.35 6.82 2.56
CA PRO A 84 13.33 8.24 2.92
C PRO A 84 12.62 9.08 1.85
N LEU A 85 11.90 10.11 2.28
CA LEU A 85 11.26 11.11 1.44
C LEU A 85 12.11 12.38 1.41
N THR A 86 12.18 13.02 0.25
CA THR A 86 12.89 14.29 0.02
C THR A 86 11.91 15.36 -0.47
N ASP A 87 12.17 16.63 -0.14
CA ASP A 87 11.35 17.75 -0.60
C ASP A 87 11.06 17.67 -2.11
N GLY A 88 9.79 17.85 -2.47
CA GLY A 88 9.34 17.79 -3.85
C GLY A 88 8.93 16.40 -4.34
N ASP A 89 9.19 15.34 -3.58
CA ASP A 89 8.83 13.97 -3.95
C ASP A 89 7.32 13.79 -4.18
N VAL A 90 7.00 12.93 -5.15
CA VAL A 90 5.62 12.60 -5.51
C VAL A 90 5.30 11.16 -5.12
N ILE A 91 4.33 10.99 -4.23
CA ILE A 91 3.84 9.72 -3.71
C ILE A 91 2.49 9.43 -4.35
N ARG A 92 2.37 8.31 -5.06
CA ARG A 92 1.13 7.88 -5.70
C ARG A 92 0.57 6.64 -5.01
N LEU A 93 -0.69 6.74 -4.58
CA LEU A 93 -1.44 5.74 -3.82
C LEU A 93 -2.78 5.51 -4.54
N GLY A 94 -2.91 4.38 -5.24
CA GLY A 94 -4.12 4.13 -6.05
C GLY A 94 -4.27 5.17 -7.17
N ARG A 95 -5.32 6.00 -7.11
CA ARG A 95 -5.56 7.13 -8.04
C ARG A 95 -5.20 8.49 -7.45
N THR A 96 -4.78 8.53 -6.20
CA THR A 96 -4.41 9.75 -5.51
C THR A 96 -2.91 9.98 -5.63
N GLU A 97 -2.53 11.22 -5.89
CA GLU A 97 -1.15 11.68 -5.96
C GLU A 97 -0.93 12.73 -4.87
N LEU A 98 0.04 12.47 -4.00
CA LEU A 98 0.47 13.33 -2.91
C LEU A 98 1.86 13.87 -3.23
N ARG A 99 2.09 15.15 -2.97
CA ARG A 99 3.39 15.78 -3.07
C ARG A 99 3.89 16.13 -1.68
N PHE A 100 5.11 15.73 -1.38
CA PHE A 100 5.78 16.01 -0.12
C PHE A 100 6.53 17.33 -0.22
N PHE A 101 6.38 18.16 0.82
CA PHE A 101 7.05 19.43 0.97
C PHE A 101 7.65 19.52 2.37
N ASP A 102 8.96 19.74 2.45
CA ASP A 102 9.70 19.82 3.71
C ASP A 102 10.42 21.16 3.83
N PRO A 103 9.94 22.07 4.70
CA PRO A 103 10.58 23.36 4.90
C PRO A 103 11.85 23.28 5.79
N GLY A 104 12.10 22.16 6.47
CA GLY A 104 13.24 21.92 7.35
C GLY A 104 14.51 21.50 6.60
N VAL A 105 14.38 20.67 5.57
CA VAL A 105 15.50 20.23 4.71
C VAL A 105 16.19 21.40 4.01
N ALA A 106 15.46 22.49 3.73
CA ALA A 106 16.04 23.72 3.17
C ALA A 106 17.11 24.37 4.07
N ARG A 107 17.19 24.00 5.35
CA ARG A 107 18.19 24.52 6.30
C ARG A 107 19.41 23.61 6.49
N THR A 108 19.33 22.32 6.19
CA THR A 108 20.40 21.36 6.50
C THR A 108 21.38 21.09 5.35
N ASP A 109 21.14 21.62 4.14
CA ASP A 109 21.96 21.29 2.96
C ASP A 109 22.68 22.49 2.33
N PRO A 110 23.88 22.87 2.81
CA PRO A 110 24.84 23.60 1.98
C PRO A 110 25.68 22.68 1.07
N VAL A 111 25.61 21.35 1.20
CA VAL A 111 26.43 20.41 0.41
C VAL A 111 25.67 19.11 0.15
N GLY A 112 25.12 18.95 -1.06
CA GLY A 112 24.34 17.77 -1.47
C GLY A 112 25.12 16.46 -1.37
N LEU A 113 25.01 15.78 -0.23
CA LEU A 113 25.70 14.52 0.07
C LEU A 113 24.84 13.49 0.83
N SER A 114 23.51 13.60 0.80
CA SER A 114 22.63 12.49 1.22
C SER A 114 22.38 11.51 0.06
N PHE A 115 23.46 11.01 -0.53
CA PHE A 115 23.43 9.89 -1.46
C PHE A 115 23.33 8.58 -0.68
N GLY A 116 22.19 7.91 -0.80
CA GLY A 116 22.10 6.46 -0.93
C GLY A 116 22.64 5.60 0.24
N VAL A 117 21.78 5.34 1.23
CA VAL A 117 21.84 4.12 2.03
C VAL A 117 20.44 3.50 1.92
N MET A 118 20.17 2.42 1.18
CA MET A 118 20.93 1.18 1.09
C MET A 118 20.63 0.47 -0.24
N ARG A 119 21.64 0.34 -1.11
CA ARG A 119 21.73 -0.83 -2.00
C ARG A 119 22.23 -2.00 -1.17
N ARG A 120 21.33 -2.86 -0.66
CA ARG A 120 21.70 -4.23 -0.27
C ARG A 120 20.62 -5.21 -0.72
N HIS A 121 20.96 -5.93 -1.78
CA HIS A 121 20.53 -7.29 -2.06
C HIS A 121 19.02 -7.54 -2.27
N GLN A 122 18.50 -7.04 -3.39
CA GLN A 122 17.46 -7.82 -4.09
C GLN A 122 18.10 -9.13 -4.56
N ARG A 123 17.94 -10.20 -3.77
CA ARG A 123 17.72 -11.51 -4.39
C ARG A 123 16.29 -11.45 -4.93
N PRO A 124 16.06 -11.53 -6.25
CA PRO A 124 14.72 -11.73 -6.74
C PRO A 124 14.25 -13.10 -6.25
N THR A 125 13.45 -13.13 -5.18
CA THR A 125 12.68 -14.32 -4.86
C THR A 125 11.60 -14.43 -5.92
N LEU A 126 11.87 -15.22 -6.96
CA LEU A 126 10.82 -15.73 -7.84
C LEU A 126 9.73 -16.36 -6.94
N PRO A 127 8.45 -15.97 -7.05
CA PRO A 127 7.39 -16.69 -6.37
C PRO A 127 7.32 -18.11 -6.93
N LEU A 128 7.26 -19.10 -6.04
CA LEU A 128 7.01 -20.51 -6.38
C LEU A 128 5.75 -20.63 -7.25
N PRO A 129 5.68 -21.59 -8.19
CA PRO A 129 4.44 -21.88 -8.90
C PRO A 129 3.39 -22.34 -7.88
N VAL A 130 2.30 -21.58 -7.77
CA VAL A 130 1.08 -21.97 -7.08
C VAL A 130 0.49 -23.18 -7.81
N THR A 131 0.67 -24.37 -7.22
CA THR A 131 -0.10 -25.56 -7.58
C THR A 131 -1.57 -25.28 -7.25
N GLY A 132 -2.43 -25.52 -8.25
CA GLY A 132 -3.86 -25.26 -8.21
C GLY A 132 -4.64 -26.02 -7.11
N PRO A 133 -5.95 -25.72 -7.02
CA PRO A 133 -6.77 -26.05 -5.85
C PRO A 133 -7.00 -27.56 -5.65
N PRO A 134 -7.31 -28.01 -4.42
CA PRO A 134 -7.69 -29.39 -4.17
C PRO A 134 -9.06 -29.66 -4.82
N ALA A 135 -9.09 -30.56 -5.79
CA ALA A 135 -10.32 -31.14 -6.30
C ALA A 135 -11.02 -31.90 -5.16
N ARG A 136 -12.17 -31.38 -4.73
CA ARG A 136 -13.15 -32.15 -3.97
C ARG A 136 -13.94 -33.02 -4.95
N PRO A 137 -14.04 -34.34 -4.77
CA PRO A 137 -15.19 -35.08 -5.27
C PRO A 137 -16.17 -35.24 -4.10
N ALA A 138 -17.18 -34.39 -4.06
CA ALA A 138 -18.41 -34.64 -3.31
C ALA A 138 -19.57 -34.60 -4.30
N ALA A 139 -20.00 -35.78 -4.76
CA ALA A 139 -21.32 -35.99 -5.34
C ALA A 139 -21.60 -37.51 -5.50
N HIS A 140 -22.11 -38.12 -4.42
CA HIS A 140 -23.17 -39.11 -4.59
C HIS A 140 -24.48 -38.33 -4.73
N PRO A 141 -25.32 -38.68 -5.71
CA PRO A 141 -26.74 -38.83 -5.38
C PRO A 141 -27.32 -40.15 -5.93
N PRO A 142 -28.51 -40.56 -5.43
CA PRO A 142 -28.99 -41.92 -5.45
C PRO A 142 -29.88 -42.23 -6.66
N ALA A 143 -29.98 -43.51 -7.05
CA ALA A 143 -31.19 -44.04 -7.67
C ALA A 143 -31.19 -45.58 -7.65
N LEU A 144 -32.03 -46.14 -6.79
CA LEU A 144 -32.71 -47.42 -7.03
C LEU A 144 -33.58 -47.27 -8.29
N PRO A 145 -33.77 -48.33 -9.08
CA PRO A 145 -34.98 -49.14 -8.83
C PRO A 145 -34.76 -50.66 -8.99
N THR A 146 -35.32 -51.41 -8.04
CA THR A 146 -36.01 -52.69 -8.29
C THR A 146 -37.52 -52.41 -8.14
N PRO A 147 -38.49 -53.27 -8.56
CA PRO A 147 -38.42 -54.65 -9.07
C PRO A 147 -39.37 -54.96 -10.27
N THR A 148 -39.50 -56.27 -10.57
CA THR A 148 -40.66 -57.01 -11.13
C THR A 148 -40.75 -57.16 -12.66
N GLU A 149 -40.48 -58.37 -13.20
CA GLU A 149 -41.45 -59.46 -13.52
C GLU A 149 -42.27 -59.14 -14.80
N GLY A 150 -42.47 -59.95 -15.83
CA GLY A 150 -42.18 -61.35 -16.17
C GLY A 150 -42.80 -61.64 -17.57
N ALA A 151 -42.58 -62.87 -18.08
CA ALA A 151 -43.26 -63.50 -19.23
C ALA A 151 -42.90 -62.92 -20.64
N ASP A 152 -42.81 -63.64 -21.76
CA ASP A 152 -43.35 -64.93 -22.21
C ASP A 152 -42.71 -65.30 -23.59
N ARG A 153 -42.39 -66.59 -23.78
CA ARG A 153 -42.37 -67.41 -25.04
C ARG A 153 -41.55 -67.02 -26.30
N GLY A 154 -40.67 -67.97 -26.67
CA GLY A 154 -40.83 -68.76 -27.91
C GLY A 154 -39.95 -68.40 -29.12
N ARG A 155 -39.02 -69.28 -29.50
CA ARG A 155 -39.08 -70.13 -30.71
C ARG A 155 -37.92 -71.12 -30.75
#